data_AF-A0A2M9Y6P8-F1
#
_entry.id   AF-A0A2M9Y6P8-F1
#
_cell.length_a   1.000
_cell.length_b   1.000
_cell.length_c   1.000
_cell.angle_alpha   90.00
_cell.angle_beta   90.00
_cell.angle_gamma   90.00
#
_symmetry.space_group_name_H-M   'P 1'
#
loop_
_entity.id
_entity.type
_entity.pdbx_description
1 polymer ?
#
loop_
_entity_poly.entity_id
_entity_poly.type
_entity_poly.pdbx_seq_one_letter_code
_entity_poly.pdbx_strand_id
1 'polypeptide(L)'
;MKKMILTLLAFVVLFCKNSPIENSIVIERIQAASSADGTSPINVFKPGKYWKPETNLDGITIFFSNGVKWNQPGKTDGRAFFNEISIECQEKKGYVAFYKDGSYATNFNCAKETPQKIRSNGVHVIYLLPESGNGIQTVSFYQNGKKLDVAYPEPIVGQVTASSTLPNYPAYSLFDGSIDFAWVEGAKANGEGESFQIELEDNIDLSGFEIFNGYQRLDALFYKNGSVTELLVSDGSESFPIKIEDRQGGQRIFFPKTLSGKKFTFTIQKVRPGKTWTDTVIAEIILLGEKGKRYTVLDKDADEFKSSVLSKTKNTILSGVVNKAVFRDVSDGSFRLDYVFRSNGSFVIWKDDESEKRVLDGNWVLLEASPTEAKIKIFGRDHKVVTQSLDSNSPYAETTSAVSTLIFGDTLTVKKSGNTLQMIGKKVQIAK
;
A
#
# COMPACT_ATOMS: atom_id res chain seq x y z
N MET A 1 47.19 47.09 21.30
CA MET A 1 46.73 45.74 21.72
C MET A 1 45.21 45.71 21.67
N LYS A 2 44.65 44.76 20.90
CA LYS A 2 43.27 44.19 20.88
C LYS A 2 42.09 45.18 20.73
N LYS A 3 41.48 45.31 19.53
CA LYS A 3 40.38 44.47 18.93
C LYS A 3 39.14 44.44 19.84
N MET A 4 37.89 44.61 19.40
CA MET A 4 37.23 44.74 18.09
C MET A 4 35.76 45.12 18.38
N ILE A 5 35.14 45.92 17.53
CA ILE A 5 33.69 46.14 17.42
C ILE A 5 33.04 44.86 16.85
N LEU A 6 31.94 44.36 17.42
CA LEU A 6 30.76 43.75 16.75
C LEU A 6 29.78 43.21 17.81
N THR A 7 28.63 43.84 18.03
CA THR A 7 27.32 43.59 17.38
C THR A 7 26.51 42.50 18.08
N LEU A 8 25.43 42.97 18.71
CA LEU A 8 24.17 42.32 19.01
C LEU A 8 23.80 41.24 17.97
N LEU A 9 23.66 39.97 18.39
CA LEU A 9 22.74 39.06 17.70
C LEU A 9 22.30 37.94 18.67
N ALA A 10 21.00 37.87 18.86
CA ALA A 10 20.31 36.81 19.58
C ALA A 10 20.72 35.44 19.03
N PHE A 11 21.10 34.53 19.94
CA PHE A 11 21.33 33.13 19.62
C PHE A 11 19.96 32.43 19.52
N VAL A 12 19.25 32.68 18.42
CA VAL A 12 18.29 31.75 17.84
C VAL A 12 18.98 31.14 16.64
N VAL A 13 19.55 29.95 16.81
CA VAL A 13 19.91 29.06 15.70
C VAL A 13 18.92 27.91 15.77
N LEU A 14 17.72 28.13 15.23
CA LEU A 14 17.26 27.56 13.96
C LEU A 14 17.58 26.06 13.80
N PHE A 15 16.51 25.27 14.00
CA PHE A 15 16.30 23.99 13.33
C PHE A 15 16.60 24.11 11.83
N CYS A 16 17.53 23.29 11.34
CA CYS A 16 17.57 22.84 9.95
C CYS A 16 18.38 21.54 9.88
N LYS A 17 17.75 20.41 10.19
CA LYS A 17 18.16 19.11 9.65
C LYS A 17 17.35 18.83 8.40
N ASN A 18 17.58 19.61 7.34
CA ASN A 18 17.18 19.21 6.00
C ASN A 18 18.47 18.83 5.28
N SER A 19 18.85 17.56 5.35
CA SER A 19 19.73 17.02 4.32
C SER A 19 19.07 17.28 2.96
N PRO A 20 19.80 17.71 1.93
CA PRO A 20 19.25 17.77 0.58
C PRO A 20 18.64 16.41 0.27
N ILE A 21 17.44 16.36 -0.31
CA ILE A 21 16.77 15.09 -0.67
C ILE A 21 17.69 14.20 -1.53
N GLU A 22 18.63 14.81 -2.25
CA GLU A 22 19.71 14.15 -3.01
C GLU A 22 20.61 13.22 -2.15
N ASN A 23 20.68 13.44 -0.84
CA ASN A 23 21.43 12.62 0.13
C ASN A 23 20.52 11.77 1.03
N SER A 24 19.21 11.75 0.74
CA SER A 24 18.20 10.98 1.47
C SER A 24 17.71 9.82 0.61
N ILE A 25 17.20 8.78 1.26
CA ILE A 25 16.39 7.78 0.57
C ILE A 25 14.96 8.28 0.53
N VAL A 26 14.35 8.16 -0.64
CA VAL A 26 12.92 8.43 -0.79
C VAL A 26 12.17 7.12 -0.87
N ILE A 27 11.29 6.92 0.10
CA ILE A 27 10.33 5.84 0.13
C ILE A 27 9.06 6.35 -0.55
N GLU A 28 8.71 5.83 -1.72
CA GLU A 28 7.50 6.19 -2.47
C GLU A 28 6.24 5.88 -1.66
N ARG A 29 6.07 4.61 -1.27
CA ARG A 29 4.90 4.10 -0.55
C ARG A 29 5.32 3.03 0.42
N ILE A 30 4.54 2.83 1.48
CA ILE A 30 4.78 1.77 2.44
C ILE A 30 3.47 1.06 2.74
N GLN A 31 3.52 -0.26 2.74
CA GLN A 31 2.33 -1.06 2.75
C GLN A 31 2.51 -2.37 3.55
N ALA A 32 1.48 -2.93 4.18
CA ALA A 32 1.46 -4.29 4.71
C ALA A 32 1.05 -5.24 3.61
N ALA A 33 1.91 -6.20 3.31
CA ALA A 33 1.70 -7.22 2.30
C ALA A 33 2.00 -8.58 2.90
N SER A 34 1.47 -9.65 2.36
CA SER A 34 2.18 -10.92 2.38
C SER A 34 3.25 -10.96 1.27
N SER A 35 4.33 -11.72 1.42
CA SER A 35 5.16 -12.14 0.26
C SER A 35 4.30 -12.90 -0.75
N ALA A 36 3.22 -13.47 -0.22
CA ALA A 36 2.15 -14.10 -0.94
C ALA A 36 1.15 -13.07 -1.54
N ASP A 37 1.27 -11.76 -1.36
CA ASP A 37 0.28 -10.83 -1.94
C ASP A 37 0.62 -10.37 -3.35
N GLY A 38 1.70 -10.89 -3.97
CA GLY A 38 1.95 -10.73 -5.40
C GLY A 38 1.72 -9.30 -5.93
N THR A 39 2.12 -8.29 -5.15
CA THR A 39 1.97 -6.83 -5.34
C THR A 39 0.78 -6.08 -4.71
N SER A 40 -0.07 -6.64 -3.84
CA SER A 40 -1.20 -5.87 -3.23
C SER A 40 -1.10 -5.63 -1.71
N PRO A 41 -0.64 -4.45 -1.27
CA PRO A 41 -0.58 -4.16 0.15
C PRO A 41 -1.33 -2.92 0.66
N ILE A 42 -1.44 -2.76 1.98
CA ILE A 42 -2.31 -1.77 2.67
C ILE A 42 -1.49 -0.74 3.47
N ASN A 43 -1.88 0.51 3.62
CA ASN A 43 -1.06 1.48 4.38
C ASN A 43 -0.92 1.08 5.86
N VAL A 44 0.31 1.15 6.35
CA VAL A 44 0.73 0.55 7.64
C VAL A 44 1.28 1.54 8.64
N PHE A 45 1.55 2.77 8.26
CA PHE A 45 2.21 3.71 9.16
C PHE A 45 1.22 4.33 10.13
N LYS A 46 1.38 4.01 11.41
CA LYS A 46 0.75 4.73 12.52
C LYS A 46 1.81 5.59 13.20
N PRO A 47 1.72 6.92 13.17
CA PRO A 47 2.74 7.79 13.74
C PRO A 47 2.93 7.50 15.24
N GLY A 48 4.18 7.52 15.69
CA GLY A 48 4.54 7.26 17.08
C GLY A 48 4.35 5.80 17.55
N LYS A 49 4.04 4.87 16.65
CA LYS A 49 3.84 3.45 16.96
C LYS A 49 4.77 2.56 16.15
N TYR A 50 5.19 1.46 16.76
CA TYR A 50 5.89 0.39 16.06
C TYR A 50 4.95 -0.28 15.06
N TRP A 51 5.53 -0.77 13.97
CA TRP A 51 4.77 -1.55 13.02
C TRP A 51 4.60 -2.98 13.53
N LYS A 52 3.33 -3.39 13.66
CA LYS A 52 2.94 -4.77 13.91
C LYS A 52 1.97 -5.18 12.81
N PRO A 53 2.17 -6.36 12.20
CA PRO A 53 1.24 -6.83 11.19
C PRO A 53 -0.14 -7.12 11.77
N GLU A 54 -1.19 -6.98 10.94
CA GLU A 54 -2.56 -7.35 11.33
C GLU A 54 -2.69 -8.87 11.48
N THR A 55 -1.96 -9.64 10.66
CA THR A 55 -1.92 -11.10 10.68
C THR A 55 -0.47 -11.61 10.61
N ASN A 56 -0.21 -12.86 10.98
CA ASN A 56 1.12 -13.46 10.84
C ASN A 56 1.57 -13.70 9.37
N LEU A 57 0.70 -13.46 8.38
CA LEU A 57 1.07 -13.42 6.97
C LEU A 57 1.49 -12.02 6.51
N ASP A 58 1.17 -10.97 7.28
CA ASP A 58 1.53 -9.63 6.87
C ASP A 58 2.98 -9.33 7.27
N GLY A 59 3.71 -8.82 6.29
CA GLY A 59 5.00 -8.18 6.36
C GLY A 59 4.85 -6.71 5.97
N ILE A 60 5.94 -5.95 5.97
CA ILE A 60 5.98 -4.57 5.47
C ILE A 60 6.74 -4.51 4.16
N THR A 61 6.11 -3.92 3.15
CA THR A 61 6.67 -3.64 1.83
C THR A 61 7.01 -2.16 1.73
N ILE A 62 8.24 -1.85 1.39
CA ILE A 62 8.73 -0.48 1.22
C ILE A 62 9.11 -0.29 -0.24
N PHE A 63 8.38 0.58 -0.94
CA PHE A 63 8.64 0.97 -2.32
C PHE A 63 9.55 2.19 -2.32
N PHE A 64 10.60 2.15 -3.12
CA PHE A 64 11.57 3.23 -3.21
C PHE A 64 11.37 4.03 -4.50
N SER A 65 11.86 5.26 -4.45
CA SER A 65 11.96 6.12 -5.62
C SER A 65 13.38 6.67 -5.80
N ASN A 66 13.62 7.29 -6.95
CA ASN A 66 14.84 8.03 -7.23
C ASN A 66 14.81 9.42 -6.55
N GLY A 67 15.64 9.58 -5.51
CA GLY A 67 15.80 10.84 -4.78
C GLY A 67 16.29 12.03 -5.61
N VAL A 68 17.06 11.79 -6.68
CA VAL A 68 17.70 12.87 -7.48
C VAL A 68 16.67 13.77 -8.19
N LYS A 69 15.52 13.22 -8.56
CA LYS A 69 14.45 13.97 -9.27
C LYS A 69 13.27 14.28 -8.36
N TRP A 70 13.42 14.15 -7.05
CA TRP A 70 12.29 14.10 -6.13
C TRP A 70 11.61 15.47 -5.90
N ASN A 71 12.31 16.57 -6.14
CA ASN A 71 11.77 17.93 -6.04
C ASN A 71 11.31 18.51 -7.40
N GLN A 72 11.16 17.68 -8.42
CA GLN A 72 10.75 18.10 -9.78
C GLN A 72 9.44 17.39 -10.20
N PRO A 73 8.62 18.00 -11.08
CA PRO A 73 7.51 17.29 -11.71
C PRO A 73 8.00 16.08 -12.51
N GLY A 74 7.18 15.02 -12.60
CA GLY A 74 7.50 13.85 -13.43
C GLY A 74 7.05 12.51 -12.85
N LYS A 75 7.55 11.41 -13.43
CA LYS A 75 7.29 10.04 -12.95
C LYS A 75 7.99 9.82 -11.60
N THR A 76 7.33 9.12 -10.69
CA THR A 76 7.86 8.83 -9.35
C THR A 76 8.43 7.43 -9.17
N ASP A 77 8.23 6.51 -10.11
CA ASP A 77 8.82 5.18 -10.06
C ASP A 77 10.35 5.21 -10.27
N GLY A 78 11.11 4.52 -9.41
CA GLY A 78 12.56 4.44 -9.50
C GLY A 78 13.22 3.49 -8.49
N ARG A 79 14.56 3.51 -8.44
CA ARG A 79 15.36 2.71 -7.48
C ARG A 79 16.10 3.64 -6.52
N ALA A 80 16.21 3.22 -5.26
CA ALA A 80 17.11 3.82 -4.29
C ALA A 80 18.46 3.09 -4.28
N PHE A 81 19.53 3.83 -4.02
CA PHE A 81 20.90 3.31 -3.96
C PHE A 81 21.48 3.56 -2.57
N PHE A 82 21.80 2.48 -1.87
CA PHE A 82 22.45 2.45 -0.56
C PHE A 82 23.23 1.14 -0.44
N ASN A 83 24.24 1.09 0.44
CA ASN A 83 25.10 -0.10 0.59
C ASN A 83 24.65 -1.07 1.67
N GLU A 84 23.91 -0.60 2.67
CA GLU A 84 23.53 -1.42 3.83
C GLU A 84 22.12 -1.06 4.34
N ILE A 85 21.34 -2.09 4.67
CA ILE A 85 20.09 -2.01 5.45
C ILE A 85 20.38 -2.56 6.83
N SER A 86 19.92 -1.86 7.85
CA SER A 86 19.96 -2.30 9.25
C SER A 86 18.53 -2.42 9.78
N ILE A 87 18.18 -3.59 10.32
CA ILE A 87 16.85 -3.86 10.85
C ILE A 87 16.95 -4.17 12.34
N GLU A 88 16.11 -3.51 13.12
CA GLU A 88 15.96 -3.70 14.56
C GLU A 88 14.58 -4.28 14.85
N CYS A 89 14.54 -5.41 15.57
CA CYS A 89 13.29 -6.08 15.94
C CYS A 89 12.85 -5.65 17.35
N GLN A 90 11.55 -5.56 17.58
CA GLN A 90 10.98 -5.08 18.85
C GLN A 90 11.27 -6.03 20.03
N GLU A 91 10.94 -7.31 19.92
CA GLU A 91 10.98 -8.26 21.06
C GLU A 91 12.23 -9.13 21.12
N LYS A 92 13.25 -8.84 20.28
CA LYS A 92 14.48 -9.65 20.11
C LYS A 92 14.23 -11.17 20.16
N LYS A 93 13.20 -11.65 19.48
CA LYS A 93 12.83 -13.08 19.40
C LYS A 93 12.44 -13.41 17.97
N GLY A 94 12.51 -14.68 17.58
CA GLY A 94 12.04 -15.17 16.27
C GLY A 94 12.82 -14.68 15.05
N TYR A 95 12.18 -14.77 13.88
CA TYR A 95 12.82 -14.52 12.58
C TYR A 95 12.09 -13.47 11.75
N VAL A 96 12.84 -12.77 10.91
CA VAL A 96 12.32 -11.94 9.83
C VAL A 96 12.90 -12.44 8.51
N ALA A 97 12.03 -12.73 7.55
CA ALA A 97 12.40 -12.98 6.17
C ALA A 97 12.47 -11.65 5.41
N PHE A 98 13.55 -11.46 4.65
CA PHE A 98 13.81 -10.28 3.85
C PHE A 98 13.83 -10.66 2.37
N TYR A 99 13.01 -9.95 1.61
CA TYR A 99 12.91 -10.06 0.18
C TYR A 99 13.31 -8.73 -0.44
N LYS A 100 14.00 -8.81 -1.57
CA LYS A 100 14.44 -7.65 -2.35
C LYS A 100 13.97 -7.84 -3.78
N ASP A 101 13.31 -6.82 -4.32
CA ASP A 101 12.79 -6.81 -5.70
C ASP A 101 11.98 -8.09 -6.02
N GLY A 102 11.13 -8.51 -5.09
CA GLY A 102 10.27 -9.70 -5.21
C GLY A 102 10.97 -11.05 -5.00
N SER A 103 12.29 -11.07 -4.81
CA SER A 103 13.06 -12.30 -4.60
C SER A 103 13.46 -12.46 -3.13
N TYR A 104 13.44 -13.70 -2.63
CA TYR A 104 14.00 -13.99 -1.31
C TYR A 104 15.48 -13.63 -1.30
N ALA A 105 15.91 -12.90 -0.28
CA ALA A 105 17.30 -12.48 -0.13
C ALA A 105 17.97 -13.13 1.08
N THR A 106 17.33 -13.11 2.25
CA THR A 106 17.83 -13.80 3.47
C THR A 106 16.73 -13.84 4.53
N ASN A 107 16.88 -14.67 5.55
CA ASN A 107 16.21 -14.48 6.83
C ASN A 107 17.24 -14.20 7.93
N PHE A 108 16.79 -13.71 9.08
CA PHE A 108 17.67 -13.48 10.22
C PHE A 108 16.92 -13.62 11.54
N ASN A 109 17.66 -14.08 12.56
CA ASN A 109 17.15 -14.26 13.91
C ASN A 109 17.23 -12.94 14.68
N CYS A 110 16.07 -12.40 15.05
CA CYS A 110 15.92 -11.18 15.84
C CYS A 110 16.46 -11.31 17.28
N ALA A 111 16.72 -12.52 17.79
CA ALA A 111 17.33 -12.74 19.11
C ALA A 111 18.82 -12.42 19.18
N LYS A 112 19.48 -12.22 18.04
CA LYS A 112 20.86 -11.73 18.03
C LYS A 112 20.85 -10.24 18.33
N GLU A 113 21.59 -9.82 19.35
CA GLU A 113 21.52 -8.45 19.90
C GLU A 113 22.01 -7.35 18.95
N THR A 114 22.71 -7.70 17.87
CA THR A 114 23.21 -6.74 16.88
C THR A 114 22.21 -6.55 15.74
N PRO A 115 21.93 -5.30 15.33
CA PRO A 115 21.14 -5.02 14.13
C PRO A 115 21.66 -5.79 12.92
N GLN A 116 20.75 -6.39 12.16
CA GLN A 116 21.11 -7.23 11.03
C GLN A 116 21.47 -6.34 9.84
N LYS A 117 22.71 -6.45 9.38
CA LYS A 117 23.29 -5.64 8.30
C LYS A 117 23.24 -6.42 6.99
N ILE A 118 22.44 -5.93 6.05
CA ILE A 118 22.23 -6.57 4.76
C ILE A 118 22.86 -5.69 3.69
N ARG A 119 23.82 -6.24 2.93
CA ARG A 119 24.42 -5.53 1.80
C ARG A 119 23.38 -5.32 0.72
N SER A 120 23.37 -4.12 0.14
CA SER A 120 22.51 -3.81 -0.99
C SER A 120 23.23 -2.95 -2.01
N ASN A 121 22.72 -2.98 -3.23
CA ASN A 121 23.05 -2.10 -4.35
C ASN A 121 21.76 -2.02 -5.18
N GLY A 122 21.20 -0.81 -5.34
CA GLY A 122 20.01 -0.56 -6.17
C GLY A 122 18.77 -1.39 -5.79
N VAL A 123 17.80 -0.76 -5.14
CA VAL A 123 16.59 -1.43 -4.64
C VAL A 123 15.36 -0.66 -5.12
N HIS A 124 14.43 -1.37 -5.75
CA HIS A 124 13.12 -0.81 -6.07
C HIS A 124 12.13 -1.07 -4.94
N VAL A 125 12.13 -2.29 -4.40
CA VAL A 125 11.21 -2.69 -3.33
C VAL A 125 11.89 -3.65 -2.36
N ILE A 126 11.57 -3.51 -1.07
CA ILE A 126 11.86 -4.55 -0.08
C ILE A 126 10.60 -5.02 0.58
N TYR A 127 10.61 -6.26 1.01
CA TYR A 127 9.56 -6.84 1.81
C TYR A 127 10.13 -7.56 3.02
N LEU A 128 9.55 -7.29 4.20
CA LEU A 128 9.99 -7.79 5.50
C LEU A 128 8.84 -8.54 6.16
N LEU A 129 8.96 -9.86 6.30
CA LEU A 129 7.95 -10.73 6.90
C LEU A 129 8.40 -11.21 8.28
N PRO A 130 7.76 -10.78 9.38
CA PRO A 130 8.01 -11.35 10.70
C PRO A 130 7.32 -12.71 10.86
N GLU A 131 8.09 -13.79 11.09
CA GLU A 131 7.55 -15.16 11.11
C GLU A 131 6.92 -15.60 12.45
N SER A 132 7.13 -14.87 13.56
CA SER A 132 6.70 -15.33 14.90
C SER A 132 6.16 -14.25 15.84
N GLY A 133 5.33 -13.34 15.35
CA GLY A 133 4.65 -12.32 16.18
C GLY A 133 5.51 -11.13 16.58
N ASN A 134 6.73 -11.03 16.06
CA ASN A 134 7.63 -9.91 16.31
C ASN A 134 7.24 -8.68 15.51
N GLY A 135 7.33 -7.51 16.13
CA GLY A 135 7.27 -6.22 15.43
C GLY A 135 8.64 -5.84 14.86
N ILE A 136 8.62 -5.04 13.79
CA ILE A 136 9.81 -4.34 13.29
C ILE A 136 9.84 -2.98 13.99
N GLN A 137 10.93 -2.72 14.72
CA GLN A 137 11.09 -1.48 15.49
C GLN A 137 11.64 -0.38 14.60
N THR A 138 12.78 -0.62 13.95
CA THR A 138 13.39 0.33 13.01
C THR A 138 13.95 -0.36 11.77
N VAL A 139 13.86 0.34 10.63
CA VAL A 139 14.58 0.03 9.40
C VAL A 139 15.43 1.25 9.07
N SER A 140 16.74 1.07 9.02
CA SER A 140 17.72 2.13 8.76
C SER A 140 18.55 1.78 7.54
N PHE A 141 19.01 2.80 6.82
CA PHE A 141 19.75 2.64 5.57
C PHE A 141 21.06 3.41 5.62
N TYR A 142 22.10 2.88 4.97
CA TYR A 142 23.46 3.43 5.05
C TYR A 142 24.13 3.45 3.68
N GLN A 143 24.89 4.52 3.42
CA GLN A 143 25.79 4.68 2.28
C GLN A 143 27.19 4.97 2.79
N ASN A 144 28.19 4.18 2.36
CA ASN A 144 29.59 4.35 2.78
C ASN A 144 29.76 4.50 4.32
N GLY A 145 29.01 3.71 5.10
CA GLY A 145 29.04 3.73 6.57
C GLY A 145 28.27 4.88 7.24
N LYS A 146 27.73 5.84 6.48
CA LYS A 146 26.90 6.94 6.99
C LYS A 146 25.41 6.57 6.94
N LYS A 147 24.69 6.76 8.06
CA LYS A 147 23.22 6.61 8.09
C LYS A 147 22.58 7.68 7.21
N LEU A 148 21.67 7.25 6.34
CA LEU A 148 20.92 8.11 5.43
C LEU A 148 19.64 8.60 6.11
N ASP A 149 19.24 9.83 5.79
CA ASP A 149 17.91 10.33 6.14
C ASP A 149 16.87 9.67 5.22
N VAL A 150 15.65 9.51 5.72
CA VAL A 150 14.55 8.84 5.01
C VAL A 150 13.40 9.83 4.84
N ALA A 151 13.04 10.09 3.60
CA ALA A 151 11.83 10.81 3.24
C ALA A 151 10.73 9.80 2.90
N TYR A 152 9.62 9.84 3.63
CA TYR A 152 8.46 8.97 3.44
C TYR A 152 7.17 9.80 3.54
N PRO A 153 6.02 9.31 3.04
CA PRO A 153 4.73 9.95 3.28
C PRO A 153 4.41 9.97 4.77
N GLU A 154 4.47 11.15 5.39
CA GLU A 154 4.13 11.33 6.79
C GLU A 154 2.61 11.11 6.97
N PRO A 155 2.19 10.23 7.88
CA PRO A 155 0.77 10.05 8.16
C PRO A 155 0.18 11.30 8.82
N ILE A 156 -0.90 11.83 8.27
CA ILE A 156 -1.68 12.94 8.83
C ILE A 156 -3.15 12.51 9.02
N VAL A 157 -3.74 12.81 10.18
CA VAL A 157 -5.12 12.39 10.46
C VAL A 157 -6.10 13.30 9.73
N GLY A 158 -7.13 12.70 9.11
CA GLY A 158 -8.16 13.45 8.40
C GLY A 158 -9.34 12.58 7.98
N GLN A 159 -10.17 13.15 7.13
CA GLN A 159 -11.29 12.48 6.48
C GLN A 159 -11.32 12.87 4.99
N VAL A 160 -11.59 11.90 4.14
CA VAL A 160 -11.68 12.02 2.70
C VAL A 160 -13.09 11.66 2.27
N THR A 161 -13.79 12.64 1.74
CA THR A 161 -15.16 12.47 1.22
C THR A 161 -15.16 12.65 -0.29
N ALA A 162 -16.14 12.07 -0.96
CA ALA A 162 -16.35 12.27 -2.39
C ALA A 162 -17.81 12.64 -2.68
N SER A 163 -18.04 13.37 -3.77
CA SER A 163 -19.39 13.70 -4.24
C SER A 163 -20.20 12.44 -4.53
N SER A 164 -19.54 11.40 -5.03
CA SER A 164 -20.10 10.08 -5.19
C SER A 164 -19.02 9.01 -5.13
N THR A 165 -19.45 7.75 -5.06
CA THR A 165 -18.58 6.58 -4.96
C THR A 165 -19.33 5.38 -5.52
N LEU A 166 -18.69 4.62 -6.41
CA LEU A 166 -19.18 3.32 -6.83
C LEU A 166 -19.12 2.34 -5.63
N PRO A 167 -20.12 1.47 -5.41
CA PRO A 167 -20.10 0.54 -4.28
C PRO A 167 -18.82 -0.29 -4.22
N ASN A 168 -18.18 -0.31 -3.03
CA ASN A 168 -16.90 -0.96 -2.73
C ASN A 168 -15.63 -0.27 -3.28
N TYR A 169 -15.74 0.97 -3.77
CA TYR A 169 -14.60 1.79 -4.21
C TYR A 169 -14.53 3.14 -3.48
N PRO A 170 -14.42 3.12 -2.14
CA PRO A 170 -14.59 4.29 -1.30
C PRO A 170 -13.48 5.33 -1.47
N ALA A 171 -13.81 6.59 -1.15
CA ALA A 171 -12.91 7.74 -1.26
C ALA A 171 -11.61 7.56 -0.44
N TYR A 172 -11.67 6.90 0.73
CA TYR A 172 -10.49 6.62 1.53
C TYR A 172 -9.45 5.74 0.83
N SER A 173 -9.82 5.03 -0.24
CA SER A 173 -8.87 4.23 -1.05
C SER A 173 -7.85 5.11 -1.77
N LEU A 174 -8.10 6.43 -1.88
CA LEU A 174 -7.12 7.39 -2.40
C LEU A 174 -5.84 7.48 -1.54
N PHE A 175 -5.87 7.01 -0.29
CA PHE A 175 -4.76 7.13 0.66
C PHE A 175 -4.49 5.80 1.38
N ASP A 176 -4.96 4.69 0.80
CA ASP A 176 -4.76 3.36 1.39
C ASP A 176 -3.38 2.77 1.06
N GLY A 177 -2.53 3.55 0.38
CA GLY A 177 -1.17 3.22 0.03
C GLY A 177 -1.07 2.32 -1.20
N SER A 178 -2.20 1.84 -1.76
CA SER A 178 -2.30 0.80 -2.77
C SER A 178 -2.77 1.31 -4.12
N ILE A 179 -2.00 1.01 -5.15
CA ILE A 179 -2.40 1.30 -6.53
C ILE A 179 -3.35 0.24 -7.11
N ASP A 180 -3.59 -0.85 -6.37
CA ASP A 180 -4.51 -1.93 -6.75
C ASP A 180 -5.94 -1.69 -6.23
N PHE A 181 -6.08 -0.83 -5.24
CA PHE A 181 -7.35 -0.27 -4.80
C PHE A 181 -7.51 1.13 -5.40
N ALA A 182 -8.73 1.64 -5.37
CA ALA A 182 -9.02 2.89 -6.01
C ALA A 182 -10.32 3.49 -5.47
N TRP A 183 -10.39 4.81 -5.52
CA TRP A 183 -11.67 5.48 -5.58
C TRP A 183 -12.19 5.44 -7.02
N VAL A 184 -13.47 5.10 -7.15
CA VAL A 184 -14.20 5.14 -8.41
C VAL A 184 -15.42 6.01 -8.16
N GLU A 185 -15.61 7.03 -8.99
CA GLU A 185 -16.80 7.86 -8.90
C GLU A 185 -18.08 7.05 -9.22
N GLY A 186 -19.23 7.53 -8.76
CA GLY A 186 -20.52 6.84 -8.84
C GLY A 186 -21.54 7.52 -9.76
N ALA A 187 -21.10 8.44 -10.61
CA ALA A 187 -21.95 9.13 -11.57
C ALA A 187 -22.36 8.20 -12.72
N LYS A 188 -23.42 8.59 -13.43
CA LYS A 188 -23.89 7.86 -14.63
C LYS A 188 -23.11 8.21 -15.90
N ALA A 189 -22.37 9.32 -15.88
CA ALA A 189 -21.57 9.83 -16.99
C ALA A 189 -20.09 9.49 -16.77
N ASN A 190 -19.15 10.17 -17.45
CA ASN A 190 -17.72 9.88 -17.30
C ASN A 190 -17.08 10.47 -16.04
N GLY A 191 -17.85 11.09 -15.14
CA GLY A 191 -17.35 11.64 -13.89
C GLY A 191 -16.90 13.11 -13.93
N GLU A 192 -17.08 13.85 -15.04
CA GLU A 192 -16.86 15.30 -15.01
C GLU A 192 -17.79 15.99 -14.00
N GLY A 193 -17.24 16.87 -13.18
CA GLY A 193 -17.93 17.52 -12.06
C GLY A 193 -17.88 16.75 -10.75
N GLU A 194 -17.53 15.46 -10.77
CA GLU A 194 -17.30 14.70 -9.55
C GLU A 194 -16.06 15.21 -8.82
N SER A 195 -16.01 15.02 -7.52
CA SER A 195 -14.98 15.59 -6.67
C SER A 195 -14.68 14.73 -5.46
N PHE A 196 -13.50 14.92 -4.90
CA PHE A 196 -13.16 14.49 -3.56
C PHE A 196 -12.61 15.66 -2.75
N GLN A 197 -12.81 15.59 -1.44
CA GLN A 197 -12.42 16.60 -0.49
C GLN A 197 -11.67 15.95 0.66
N ILE A 198 -10.56 16.56 1.03
CA ILE A 198 -9.72 16.17 2.14
C ILE A 198 -9.91 17.21 3.24
N GLU A 199 -10.29 16.75 4.43
CA GLU A 199 -10.35 17.56 5.64
C GLU A 199 -9.41 16.97 6.70
N LEU A 200 -8.33 17.69 6.98
CA LEU A 200 -7.25 17.31 7.90
C LEU A 200 -7.51 17.86 9.30
N GLU A 201 -6.94 17.21 10.31
CA GLU A 201 -6.93 17.74 11.68
C GLU A 201 -5.91 18.87 11.85
N ASP A 202 -4.77 18.76 11.17
CA ASP A 202 -3.68 19.74 11.20
C ASP A 202 -3.63 20.57 9.90
N ASN A 203 -3.18 21.83 10.02
CA ASN A 203 -2.91 22.65 8.84
C ASN A 203 -1.62 22.21 8.14
N ILE A 204 -1.65 22.17 6.81
CA ILE A 204 -0.47 21.95 5.97
C ILE A 204 -0.36 23.05 4.91
N ASP A 205 0.86 23.25 4.43
CA ASP A 205 1.16 24.03 3.23
C ASP A 205 1.22 23.08 2.03
N LEU A 206 0.09 22.92 1.33
CA LEU A 206 -0.06 22.00 0.22
C LEU A 206 0.49 22.62 -1.07
N SER A 207 1.65 22.13 -1.49
CA SER A 207 2.39 22.60 -2.67
C SER A 207 2.16 21.75 -3.92
N GLY A 208 1.46 20.63 -3.81
CA GLY A 208 1.23 19.71 -4.92
C GLY A 208 0.67 18.35 -4.49
N PHE A 209 0.64 17.41 -5.42
CA PHE A 209 0.35 16.01 -5.15
C PHE A 209 1.16 15.09 -6.06
N GLU A 210 1.27 13.84 -5.65
CA GLU A 210 1.59 12.71 -6.51
C GLU A 210 0.30 11.91 -6.73
N ILE A 211 -0.05 11.63 -7.99
CA ILE A 211 -1.29 10.91 -8.36
C ILE A 211 -0.96 9.62 -9.12
N PHE A 212 -1.60 8.54 -8.73
CA PHE A 212 -1.66 7.29 -9.49
C PHE A 212 -3.01 7.25 -10.21
N ASN A 213 -3.02 7.85 -11.39
CA ASN A 213 -4.25 8.09 -12.16
C ASN A 213 -4.75 6.81 -12.84
N GLY A 214 -6.07 6.70 -13.03
CA GLY A 214 -6.73 5.54 -13.63
C GLY A 214 -6.65 4.29 -12.74
N TYR A 215 -7.28 3.21 -13.20
CA TYR A 215 -7.29 1.96 -12.45
C TYR A 215 -6.00 1.16 -12.68
N GLN A 216 -5.12 1.10 -11.69
CA GLN A 216 -3.78 0.50 -11.84
C GLN A 216 -3.67 -0.96 -11.36
N ARG A 217 -4.77 -1.59 -10.92
CA ARG A 217 -4.81 -3.01 -10.51
C ARG A 217 -4.28 -3.97 -11.58
N LEU A 218 -4.55 -3.66 -12.84
CA LEU A 218 -4.09 -4.41 -14.01
C LEU A 218 -3.95 -3.44 -15.17
N ASP A 219 -2.88 -3.52 -15.95
CA ASP A 219 -2.59 -2.57 -17.04
C ASP A 219 -3.76 -2.37 -18.00
N ALA A 220 -4.49 -3.44 -18.32
CA ALA A 220 -5.65 -3.37 -19.19
C ALA A 220 -6.80 -2.53 -18.60
N LEU A 221 -6.93 -2.43 -17.28
CA LEU A 221 -7.99 -1.67 -16.61
C LEU A 221 -7.80 -0.16 -16.77
N PHE A 222 -6.57 0.32 -16.86
CA PHE A 222 -6.29 1.74 -17.08
C PHE A 222 -7.06 2.29 -18.29
N TYR A 223 -7.02 1.58 -19.43
CA TYR A 223 -7.72 2.00 -20.64
C TYR A 223 -9.20 1.58 -20.71
N LYS A 224 -9.60 0.52 -19.99
CA LYS A 224 -11.00 0.10 -19.96
C LYS A 224 -11.87 1.05 -19.15
N ASN A 225 -11.31 1.66 -18.10
CA ASN A 225 -11.93 2.70 -17.29
C ASN A 225 -11.49 4.11 -17.73
N GLY A 226 -12.21 5.12 -17.23
CA GLY A 226 -11.84 6.52 -17.38
C GLY A 226 -10.68 6.91 -16.47
N SER A 227 -9.92 7.93 -16.89
CA SER A 227 -8.86 8.55 -16.10
C SER A 227 -8.98 10.07 -16.15
N VAL A 228 -8.54 10.75 -15.09
CA VAL A 228 -8.63 12.21 -15.01
C VAL A 228 -7.54 12.84 -15.88
N THR A 229 -7.87 13.87 -16.65
CA THR A 229 -6.90 14.65 -17.44
C THR A 229 -6.75 16.09 -16.94
N GLU A 230 -7.72 16.57 -16.15
CA GLU A 230 -7.67 17.89 -15.51
C GLU A 230 -8.47 17.87 -14.20
N LEU A 231 -7.84 18.35 -13.11
CA LEU A 231 -8.50 18.63 -11.84
C LEU A 231 -8.56 20.14 -11.60
N LEU A 232 -9.62 20.65 -11.00
CA LEU A 232 -9.63 21.94 -10.33
C LEU A 232 -9.31 21.70 -8.86
N VAL A 233 -8.20 22.27 -8.38
CA VAL A 233 -7.80 22.19 -6.96
C VAL A 233 -8.19 23.50 -6.28
N SER A 234 -8.76 23.42 -5.08
CA SER A 234 -9.18 24.60 -4.30
C SER A 234 -9.06 24.40 -2.79
N ASP A 235 -8.79 25.48 -2.06
CA ASP A 235 -8.91 25.55 -0.59
C ASP A 235 -10.19 26.30 -0.13
N GLY A 236 -11.08 26.63 -1.07
CA GLY A 236 -12.29 27.44 -0.85
C GLY A 236 -12.09 28.95 -1.06
N SER A 237 -10.85 29.45 -1.03
CA SER A 237 -10.51 30.85 -1.31
C SER A 237 -9.83 31.02 -2.67
N GLU A 238 -8.95 30.09 -3.02
CA GLU A 238 -8.23 30.05 -4.28
C GLU A 238 -8.57 28.76 -5.02
N SER A 239 -8.48 28.80 -6.35
CA SER A 239 -8.55 27.60 -7.17
C SER A 239 -7.74 27.74 -8.45
N PHE A 240 -7.20 26.62 -8.93
CA PHE A 240 -6.51 26.58 -10.21
C PHE A 240 -6.62 25.19 -10.86
N PRO A 241 -6.64 25.13 -12.20
CA PRO A 241 -6.66 23.87 -12.92
C PRO A 241 -5.26 23.23 -12.93
N ILE A 242 -5.23 21.92 -12.71
CA ILE A 242 -4.05 21.06 -12.76
C ILE A 242 -4.25 20.02 -13.86
N LYS A 243 -3.37 20.04 -14.86
CA LYS A 243 -3.35 19.02 -15.91
C LYS A 243 -2.65 17.77 -15.42
N ILE A 244 -3.21 16.62 -15.77
CA ILE A 244 -2.66 15.30 -15.46
C ILE A 244 -2.40 14.57 -16.77
N GLU A 245 -1.22 13.98 -16.91
CA GLU A 245 -0.90 13.22 -18.12
C GLU A 245 -1.69 11.90 -18.12
N ASP A 246 -2.16 11.47 -19.29
CA ASP A 246 -2.85 10.18 -19.44
C ASP A 246 -1.83 9.03 -19.48
N ARG A 247 -1.33 8.65 -18.31
CA ARG A 247 -0.37 7.56 -18.13
C ARG A 247 -0.52 6.85 -16.78
N GLN A 248 -0.12 5.59 -16.76
CA GLN A 248 0.03 4.78 -15.55
C GLN A 248 1.28 5.16 -14.75
N GLY A 249 1.32 4.70 -13.49
CA GLY A 249 2.35 5.04 -12.52
C GLY A 249 2.13 6.40 -11.86
N GLY A 250 2.91 6.67 -10.81
CA GLY A 250 2.81 7.90 -10.05
C GLY A 250 3.32 9.11 -10.83
N GLN A 251 2.57 10.22 -10.74
CA GLN A 251 2.89 11.48 -11.39
C GLN A 251 2.98 12.59 -10.35
N ARG A 252 4.17 13.15 -10.18
CA ARG A 252 4.40 14.30 -9.30
C ARG A 252 4.02 15.58 -10.01
N ILE A 253 3.14 16.36 -9.40
CA ILE A 253 2.69 17.65 -9.90
C ILE A 253 2.76 18.68 -8.77
N PHE A 254 3.48 19.77 -9.01
CA PHE A 254 3.51 20.93 -8.13
C PHE A 254 2.50 21.97 -8.61
N PHE A 255 1.87 22.62 -7.65
CA PHE A 255 0.89 23.66 -7.89
C PHE A 255 1.56 24.96 -8.30
N PRO A 256 0.86 25.81 -9.08
CA PRO A 256 1.33 27.17 -9.36
C PRO A 256 1.41 28.02 -8.10
N LYS A 257 0.63 27.69 -7.06
CA LYS A 257 0.64 28.35 -5.77
C LYS A 257 0.39 27.33 -4.64
N THR A 258 1.11 27.49 -3.54
CA THR A 258 0.90 26.72 -2.31
C THR A 258 -0.42 27.10 -1.66
N LEU A 259 -1.24 26.10 -1.30
CA LEU A 259 -2.49 26.29 -0.57
C LEU A 259 -2.26 25.97 0.92
N SER A 260 -2.50 26.93 1.80
CA SER A 260 -2.31 26.75 3.25
C SER A 260 -3.64 26.51 3.94
N GLY A 261 -3.77 25.39 4.64
CA GLY A 261 -4.97 25.09 5.41
C GLY A 261 -5.14 23.60 5.69
N LYS A 262 -6.37 23.23 6.02
CA LYS A 262 -6.73 21.85 6.37
C LYS A 262 -7.77 21.25 5.43
N LYS A 263 -8.35 22.04 4.51
CA LYS A 263 -9.47 21.64 3.67
C LYS A 263 -9.13 21.88 2.22
N PHE A 264 -9.07 20.82 1.43
CA PHE A 264 -8.70 20.88 0.01
C PHE A 264 -9.73 20.09 -0.81
N THR A 265 -10.23 20.69 -1.87
CA THR A 265 -11.20 20.08 -2.78
C THR A 265 -10.56 19.91 -4.15
N PHE A 266 -10.79 18.73 -4.74
CA PHE A 266 -10.29 18.34 -6.05
C PHE A 266 -11.49 17.94 -6.90
N THR A 267 -11.80 18.74 -7.91
CA THR A 267 -12.94 18.51 -8.81
C THR A 267 -12.45 18.06 -10.17
N ILE A 268 -12.98 16.95 -10.68
CA ILE A 268 -12.71 16.43 -12.02
C ILE A 268 -13.29 17.41 -13.04
N GLN A 269 -12.42 18.09 -13.79
CA GLN A 269 -12.81 18.99 -14.86
C GLN A 269 -12.88 18.27 -16.20
N LYS A 270 -11.94 17.36 -16.44
CA LYS A 270 -11.86 16.61 -17.70
C LYS A 270 -11.41 15.18 -17.48
N VAL A 271 -11.94 14.29 -18.29
CA VAL A 271 -11.68 12.85 -18.25
C VAL A 271 -11.28 12.36 -19.63
N ARG A 272 -10.36 11.39 -19.69
CA ARG A 272 -10.28 10.48 -20.84
C ARG A 272 -11.31 9.37 -20.61
N PRO A 273 -12.35 9.22 -21.44
CA PRO A 273 -13.33 8.16 -21.27
C PRO A 273 -12.71 6.76 -21.36
N GLY A 274 -13.29 5.82 -20.61
CA GLY A 274 -12.92 4.41 -20.69
C GLY A 274 -13.39 3.76 -21.98
N LYS A 275 -12.66 2.74 -22.44
CA LYS A 275 -13.04 1.95 -23.62
C LYS A 275 -14.16 0.95 -23.34
N THR A 276 -14.45 0.67 -22.07
CA THR A 276 -15.44 -0.35 -21.67
C THR A 276 -16.43 0.19 -20.65
N TRP A 277 -15.95 0.92 -19.65
CA TRP A 277 -16.77 1.50 -18.59
C TRP A 277 -16.65 3.02 -18.60
N THR A 278 -17.74 3.70 -18.27
CA THR A 278 -17.77 5.15 -18.09
C THR A 278 -17.13 5.58 -16.77
N ASP A 279 -16.90 4.64 -15.85
CA ASP A 279 -16.37 4.92 -14.52
C ASP A 279 -14.97 5.54 -14.58
N THR A 280 -14.79 6.71 -13.96
CA THR A 280 -13.49 7.36 -13.77
C THR A 280 -12.84 6.95 -12.46
N VAL A 281 -11.54 6.68 -12.53
CA VAL A 281 -10.80 6.04 -11.45
C VAL A 281 -9.55 6.82 -11.08
N ILE A 282 -9.27 6.95 -9.79
CA ILE A 282 -7.99 7.37 -9.25
C ILE A 282 -7.55 6.32 -8.22
N ALA A 283 -6.38 5.73 -8.42
CA ALA A 283 -5.90 4.65 -7.58
C ALA A 283 -5.38 5.16 -6.23
N GLU A 284 -4.48 6.16 -6.24
CA GLU A 284 -3.80 6.63 -5.02
C GLU A 284 -3.35 8.09 -5.19
N ILE A 285 -3.29 8.83 -4.09
CA ILE A 285 -2.78 10.20 -3.98
C ILE A 285 -1.81 10.30 -2.79
N ILE A 286 -0.73 11.06 -2.98
CA ILE A 286 0.15 11.49 -1.90
C ILE A 286 0.24 13.00 -1.94
N LEU A 287 -0.05 13.67 -0.83
CA LEU A 287 0.01 15.13 -0.75
C LEU A 287 1.46 15.60 -0.64
N LEU A 288 1.81 16.71 -1.30
CA LEU A 288 3.17 17.26 -1.28
C LEU A 288 3.18 18.59 -0.55
N GLY A 289 3.95 18.65 0.54
CA GLY A 289 4.26 19.87 1.25
C GLY A 289 5.51 20.58 0.73
N GLU A 290 5.82 21.74 1.32
CA GLU A 290 7.05 22.46 1.01
C GLU A 290 8.30 21.60 1.17
N LYS A 291 9.32 21.88 0.35
CA LYS A 291 10.65 21.24 0.42
C LYS A 291 10.60 19.71 0.29
N GLY A 292 9.61 19.18 -0.43
CA GLY A 292 9.47 17.76 -0.71
C GLY A 292 8.96 16.93 0.46
N LYS A 293 8.36 17.57 1.48
CA LYS A 293 7.54 16.88 2.49
C LYS A 293 6.38 16.18 1.81
N ARG A 294 5.93 15.08 2.41
CA ARG A 294 4.88 14.23 1.84
C ARG A 294 3.93 13.82 2.92
N TYR A 295 2.66 13.71 2.56
CA TYR A 295 1.64 13.26 3.49
C TYR A 295 0.75 12.19 2.87
N THR A 296 0.38 11.21 3.68
CA THR A 296 -0.70 10.24 3.40
C THR A 296 -1.78 10.43 4.47
N VAL A 297 -3.04 10.43 4.06
CA VAL A 297 -4.14 10.69 4.98
C VAL A 297 -4.52 9.41 5.72
N LEU A 298 -4.43 9.43 7.05
CA LEU A 298 -5.04 8.43 7.91
C LEU A 298 -6.52 8.75 8.03
N ASP A 299 -7.29 8.17 7.12
CA ASP A 299 -8.72 8.39 6.99
C ASP A 299 -9.53 7.69 8.09
N LYS A 300 -10.42 8.44 8.74
CA LYS A 300 -11.29 7.94 9.82
C LYS A 300 -12.29 6.89 9.34
N ASP A 301 -12.86 7.06 8.15
CA ASP A 301 -13.88 6.16 7.59
C ASP A 301 -13.25 4.79 7.26
N ALA A 302 -11.96 4.76 6.90
CA ALA A 302 -11.22 3.51 6.70
C ALA A 302 -11.10 2.70 8.01
N ASP A 303 -10.84 3.36 9.15
CA ASP A 303 -10.74 2.70 10.45
C ASP A 303 -12.12 2.32 11.01
N GLU A 304 -13.16 3.12 10.75
CA GLU A 304 -14.55 2.77 11.03
C GLU A 304 -15.01 1.56 10.21
N PHE A 305 -14.64 1.48 8.93
CA PHE A 305 -14.93 0.33 8.09
C PHE A 305 -14.32 -0.95 8.66
N LYS A 306 -13.03 -0.94 9.04
CA LYS A 306 -12.36 -2.08 9.69
C LYS A 306 -13.11 -2.51 10.95
N SER A 307 -13.45 -1.54 11.80
CA SER A 307 -14.17 -1.78 13.05
C SER A 307 -15.57 -2.37 12.80
N SER A 308 -16.25 -1.90 11.76
CA SER A 308 -17.55 -2.40 11.32
C SER A 308 -17.47 -3.86 10.85
N VAL A 309 -16.47 -4.21 10.03
CA VAL A 309 -16.25 -5.59 9.58
C VAL A 309 -15.99 -6.52 10.77
N LEU A 310 -15.12 -6.11 11.71
CA LEU A 310 -14.84 -6.90 12.91
C LEU A 310 -16.08 -7.09 13.79
N SER A 311 -16.89 -6.03 13.95
CA SER A 311 -18.14 -6.09 14.71
C SER A 311 -19.16 -7.03 14.06
N LYS A 312 -19.39 -6.90 12.75
CA LYS A 312 -20.36 -7.73 12.01
C LYS A 312 -19.97 -9.20 11.91
N THR A 313 -18.68 -9.52 11.99
CA THR A 313 -18.18 -10.90 11.97
C THR A 313 -18.00 -11.53 13.35
N LYS A 314 -18.10 -10.72 14.41
CA LYS A 314 -18.08 -11.20 15.80
C LYS A 314 -19.23 -12.19 16.04
N ASN A 315 -18.95 -13.28 16.74
CA ASN A 315 -19.92 -14.35 17.06
C ASN A 315 -20.53 -15.06 15.84
N THR A 316 -19.96 -14.87 14.64
CA THR A 316 -20.32 -15.60 13.44
C THR A 316 -19.28 -16.66 13.11
N ILE A 317 -19.56 -17.51 12.11
CA ILE A 317 -18.58 -18.45 11.56
C ILE A 317 -17.29 -17.77 11.06
N LEU A 318 -17.35 -16.48 10.69
CA LEU A 318 -16.21 -15.70 10.20
C LEU A 318 -15.27 -15.19 11.31
N SER A 319 -15.65 -15.29 12.58
CA SER A 319 -14.77 -14.90 13.71
C SER A 319 -13.47 -15.72 13.76
N GLY A 320 -13.45 -16.90 13.16
CA GLY A 320 -12.27 -17.75 12.97
C GLY A 320 -11.46 -17.46 11.71
N VAL A 321 -11.90 -16.53 10.87
CA VAL A 321 -11.37 -16.29 9.51
C VAL A 321 -10.83 -14.88 9.34
N VAL A 322 -11.56 -13.87 9.81
CA VAL A 322 -11.15 -12.47 9.64
C VAL A 322 -9.92 -12.17 10.49
N ASN A 323 -8.91 -11.56 9.86
CA ASN A 323 -7.58 -11.28 10.42
C ASN A 323 -6.86 -12.53 10.95
N LYS A 324 -7.18 -13.70 10.39
CA LYS A 324 -6.53 -14.97 10.73
C LYS A 324 -6.04 -15.62 9.46
N ALA A 325 -4.72 -15.72 9.33
CA ALA A 325 -4.15 -16.51 8.27
C ALA A 325 -4.40 -17.99 8.53
N VAL A 326 -4.80 -18.69 7.48
CA VAL A 326 -4.91 -20.15 7.49
C VAL A 326 -3.84 -20.69 6.57
N PHE A 327 -3.11 -21.68 7.07
CA PHE A 327 -2.10 -22.44 6.33
C PHE A 327 -2.55 -23.89 6.26
N ARG A 328 -2.57 -24.46 5.05
CA ARG A 328 -2.92 -25.88 4.89
C ARG A 328 -2.01 -26.55 3.88
N ASP A 329 -1.01 -27.25 4.38
CA ASP A 329 -0.22 -28.19 3.61
C ASP A 329 -0.82 -29.60 3.69
N VAL A 330 -0.75 -30.37 2.60
CA VAL A 330 -0.85 -31.83 2.68
C VAL A 330 0.48 -32.36 3.19
N SER A 331 0.44 -33.39 4.02
CA SER A 331 1.63 -34.03 4.61
C SER A 331 2.64 -34.57 3.60
N ASP A 332 2.25 -34.78 2.35
CA ASP A 332 3.12 -35.22 1.25
C ASP A 332 3.62 -34.07 0.35
N GLY A 333 3.23 -32.82 0.66
CA GLY A 333 3.61 -31.62 -0.10
C GLY A 333 2.88 -31.44 -1.44
N SER A 334 1.92 -32.30 -1.79
CA SER A 334 1.22 -32.28 -3.10
C SER A 334 0.26 -31.10 -3.29
N PHE A 335 -0.15 -30.46 -2.19
CA PHE A 335 -1.08 -29.34 -2.24
C PHE A 335 -0.93 -28.40 -1.04
N ARG A 336 -0.84 -27.10 -1.32
CA ARG A 336 -0.86 -26.03 -0.33
C ARG A 336 -2.02 -25.06 -0.61
N LEU A 337 -2.76 -24.73 0.44
CA LEU A 337 -3.88 -23.77 0.40
C LEU A 337 -3.78 -22.81 1.58
N ASP A 338 -3.36 -21.59 1.28
CA ASP A 338 -3.29 -20.53 2.27
C ASP A 338 -4.31 -19.46 1.93
N TYR A 339 -4.90 -18.84 2.95
CA TYR A 339 -5.78 -17.70 2.73
C TYR A 339 -5.84 -16.78 3.94
N VAL A 340 -6.11 -15.52 3.68
CA VAL A 340 -6.43 -14.52 4.70
C VAL A 340 -7.47 -13.55 4.17
N PHE A 341 -8.44 -13.24 5.04
CA PHE A 341 -9.44 -12.20 4.81
C PHE A 341 -9.24 -11.14 5.88
N ARG A 342 -8.97 -9.90 5.47
CA ARG A 342 -8.61 -8.81 6.38
C ARG A 342 -9.80 -7.90 6.66
N SER A 343 -9.83 -7.27 7.83
CA SER A 343 -10.91 -6.37 8.26
C SER A 343 -11.02 -5.12 7.40
N ASN A 344 -9.95 -4.73 6.70
CA ASN A 344 -9.98 -3.64 5.72
C ASN A 344 -10.61 -4.02 4.38
N GLY A 345 -11.18 -5.22 4.26
CA GLY A 345 -11.86 -5.67 3.06
C GLY A 345 -10.92 -6.21 1.98
N SER A 346 -9.62 -6.38 2.24
CA SER A 346 -8.71 -7.09 1.34
C SER A 346 -8.67 -8.60 1.63
N PHE A 347 -8.35 -9.43 0.63
CA PHE A 347 -8.11 -10.86 0.82
C PHE A 347 -6.98 -11.34 -0.09
N VAL A 348 -6.40 -12.49 0.27
CA VAL A 348 -5.59 -13.31 -0.63
C VAL A 348 -5.87 -14.79 -0.41
N ILE A 349 -5.77 -15.58 -1.48
CA ILE A 349 -5.85 -17.05 -1.49
C ILE A 349 -4.73 -17.58 -2.36
N TRP A 350 -3.92 -18.47 -1.81
CA TRP A 350 -2.88 -19.23 -2.50
C TRP A 350 -3.35 -20.64 -2.73
N LYS A 351 -3.15 -21.12 -3.96
CA LYS A 351 -3.37 -22.50 -4.34
C LYS A 351 -2.13 -22.99 -5.05
N ASP A 352 -1.42 -23.91 -4.41
CA ASP A 352 -0.29 -24.61 -5.00
C ASP A 352 -0.72 -26.07 -5.13
N ASP A 353 -0.84 -26.57 -6.36
CA ASP A 353 -1.00 -27.99 -6.64
C ASP A 353 0.09 -28.45 -7.62
N GLU A 354 0.25 -29.77 -7.79
CA GLU A 354 1.29 -30.34 -8.66
C GLU A 354 1.28 -29.81 -10.11
N SER A 355 0.14 -29.29 -10.58
CA SER A 355 -0.07 -28.85 -11.96
C SER A 355 -0.05 -27.34 -12.14
N GLU A 356 -0.45 -26.57 -11.12
CA GLU A 356 -0.69 -25.15 -11.23
C GLU A 356 -0.54 -24.43 -9.89
N LYS A 357 0.19 -23.31 -9.91
CA LYS A 357 0.24 -22.35 -8.81
C LYS A 357 -0.62 -21.15 -9.14
N ARG A 358 -1.51 -20.78 -8.24
CA ARG A 358 -2.41 -19.64 -8.39
C ARG A 358 -2.45 -18.76 -7.16
N VAL A 359 -2.64 -17.47 -7.42
CA VAL A 359 -2.86 -16.45 -6.39
C VAL A 359 -4.13 -15.71 -6.75
N LEU A 360 -5.06 -15.63 -5.81
CA LEU A 360 -6.26 -14.83 -5.95
C LEU A 360 -6.24 -13.75 -4.89
N ASP A 361 -6.33 -12.49 -5.29
CA ASP A 361 -6.28 -11.34 -4.38
C ASP A 361 -7.28 -10.26 -4.80
N GLY A 362 -7.58 -9.36 -3.88
CA GLY A 362 -8.43 -8.20 -4.14
C GLY A 362 -9.29 -7.85 -2.94
N ASN A 363 -10.55 -7.51 -3.19
CA ASN A 363 -11.50 -7.09 -2.17
C ASN A 363 -12.53 -8.19 -1.85
N TRP A 364 -12.97 -8.24 -0.61
CA TRP A 364 -14.10 -9.04 -0.16
C TRP A 364 -15.13 -8.19 0.57
N VAL A 365 -16.38 -8.63 0.50
CA VAL A 365 -17.54 -7.95 1.09
C VAL A 365 -18.36 -8.98 1.84
N LEU A 366 -18.69 -8.67 3.09
CA LEU A 366 -19.66 -9.45 3.86
C LEU A 366 -21.08 -9.20 3.33
N LEU A 367 -21.76 -10.27 2.91
CA LEU A 367 -23.17 -10.19 2.50
C LEU A 367 -24.10 -10.61 3.64
N GLU A 368 -23.86 -11.78 4.21
CA GLU A 368 -24.68 -12.38 5.27
C GLU A 368 -23.75 -13.18 6.21
N ALA A 369 -24.02 -13.18 7.52
CA ALA A 369 -23.32 -14.08 8.45
C ALA A 369 -24.18 -14.45 9.66
N SER A 370 -24.02 -15.69 10.09
CA SER A 370 -24.60 -16.29 11.28
C SER A 370 -23.53 -17.13 12.01
N PRO A 371 -23.83 -17.69 13.19
CA PRO A 371 -22.90 -18.60 13.88
C PRO A 371 -22.51 -19.84 13.06
N THR A 372 -23.32 -20.28 12.10
CA THR A 372 -23.15 -21.55 11.37
C THR A 372 -22.85 -21.38 9.88
N GLU A 373 -23.14 -20.22 9.31
CA GLU A 373 -23.01 -19.97 7.87
C GLU A 373 -22.72 -18.50 7.59
N ALA A 374 -21.97 -18.21 6.53
CA ALA A 374 -21.85 -16.86 5.99
C ALA A 374 -21.81 -16.87 4.47
N LYS A 375 -22.15 -15.74 3.86
CA LYS A 375 -21.93 -15.45 2.44
C LYS A 375 -21.06 -14.24 2.30
N ILE A 376 -19.99 -14.38 1.54
CA ILE A 376 -19.07 -13.29 1.21
C ILE A 376 -18.93 -13.17 -0.29
N LYS A 377 -18.82 -11.95 -0.80
CA LYS A 377 -18.42 -11.68 -2.18
C LYS A 377 -16.91 -11.45 -2.21
N ILE A 378 -16.23 -11.99 -3.21
CA ILE A 378 -14.81 -11.70 -3.49
C ILE A 378 -14.68 -11.22 -4.93
N PHE A 379 -13.74 -10.30 -5.18
CA PHE A 379 -13.43 -9.83 -6.52
C PHE A 379 -12.03 -9.20 -6.58
N GLY A 380 -11.37 -9.35 -7.72
CA GLY A 380 -10.00 -8.88 -7.90
C GLY A 380 -9.29 -9.65 -8.99
N ARG A 381 -8.07 -10.10 -8.70
CA ARG A 381 -7.18 -10.73 -9.67
C ARG A 381 -7.03 -12.22 -9.40
N ASP A 382 -6.86 -12.95 -10.49
CA ASP A 382 -6.55 -14.37 -10.50
C ASP A 382 -5.29 -14.56 -11.32
N HIS A 383 -4.20 -14.78 -10.62
CA HIS A 383 -2.87 -14.96 -11.17
C HIS A 383 -2.56 -16.45 -11.31
N LYS A 384 -2.09 -16.84 -12.49
CA LYS A 384 -1.33 -18.07 -12.66
C LYS A 384 0.14 -17.72 -12.49
N VAL A 385 0.85 -18.39 -11.58
CA VAL A 385 2.27 -18.13 -11.30
C VAL A 385 3.13 -19.34 -11.65
N VAL A 386 4.39 -19.08 -11.98
CA VAL A 386 5.42 -20.10 -12.17
C VAL A 386 6.58 -19.76 -11.24
N THR A 387 7.02 -20.77 -10.52
CA THR A 387 8.19 -20.69 -9.64
C THR A 387 9.36 -21.36 -10.33
N GLN A 388 10.43 -20.60 -10.59
CA GLN A 388 11.69 -21.11 -11.12
C GLN A 388 12.73 -21.10 -10.01
N SER A 389 13.34 -22.26 -9.72
CA SER A 389 14.53 -22.32 -8.88
C SER A 389 15.71 -21.74 -9.65
N LEU A 390 16.34 -20.72 -9.10
CA LEU A 390 17.52 -20.06 -9.67
C LEU A 390 18.83 -20.73 -9.26
N ASP A 391 18.81 -21.61 -8.25
CA ASP A 391 19.97 -22.37 -7.78
C ASP A 391 19.54 -23.73 -7.23
N SER A 392 19.99 -24.81 -7.85
CA SER A 392 19.69 -26.18 -7.43
C SER A 392 20.21 -26.54 -6.04
N ASN A 393 21.11 -25.73 -5.46
CA ASN A 393 21.72 -25.97 -4.15
C ASN A 393 21.15 -25.10 -3.02
N SER A 394 20.21 -24.19 -3.31
CA SER A 394 19.54 -23.37 -2.30
C SER A 394 18.02 -23.60 -2.37
N PRO A 395 17.42 -24.28 -1.38
CA PRO A 395 15.97 -24.53 -1.36
C PRO A 395 15.13 -23.24 -1.17
N TYR A 396 15.77 -22.07 -1.11
CA TYR A 396 15.13 -20.76 -0.94
C TYR A 396 15.44 -19.77 -2.08
N ALA A 397 16.22 -20.17 -3.10
CA ALA A 397 16.50 -19.34 -4.27
C ALA A 397 15.46 -19.58 -5.36
N GLU A 398 14.22 -19.20 -5.09
CA GLU A 398 13.11 -19.31 -6.05
C GLU A 398 12.66 -17.93 -6.51
N THR A 399 12.47 -17.76 -7.82
CA THR A 399 11.74 -16.62 -8.38
C THR A 399 10.36 -17.05 -8.82
N THR A 400 9.35 -16.38 -8.30
CA THR A 400 7.95 -16.56 -8.73
C THR A 400 7.57 -15.43 -9.66
N SER A 401 7.05 -15.77 -10.84
CA SER A 401 6.59 -14.81 -11.85
C SER A 401 5.15 -15.14 -12.28
N ALA A 402 4.33 -14.11 -12.49
CA ALA A 402 2.99 -14.29 -13.04
C ALA A 402 3.06 -14.59 -14.55
N VAL A 403 2.37 -15.66 -14.97
CA VAL A 403 2.22 -16.06 -16.38
C VAL A 403 0.99 -15.41 -17.01
N SER A 404 -0.10 -15.32 -16.25
CA SER A 404 -1.33 -14.66 -16.70
C SER A 404 -2.10 -14.11 -15.52
N THR A 405 -2.75 -12.97 -15.71
CA THR A 405 -3.60 -12.33 -14.70
C THR A 405 -4.97 -12.04 -15.30
N LEU A 406 -6.03 -12.47 -14.63
CA LEU A 406 -7.42 -12.22 -15.02
C LEU A 406 -8.16 -11.47 -13.92
N ILE A 407 -9.16 -10.67 -14.29
CA ILE A 407 -10.09 -10.10 -13.32
C ILE A 407 -11.23 -11.09 -13.07
N PHE A 408 -11.56 -11.32 -11.81
CA PHE A 408 -12.61 -12.24 -11.41
C PHE A 408 -13.49 -11.66 -10.31
N GLY A 409 -14.63 -12.33 -10.11
CA GLY A 409 -15.51 -12.15 -8.98
C GLY A 409 -16.26 -13.45 -8.72
N ASP A 410 -16.58 -13.70 -7.45
CA ASP A 410 -17.32 -14.87 -6.99
C ASP A 410 -18.08 -14.56 -5.70
N THR A 411 -19.05 -15.40 -5.34
CA THR A 411 -19.74 -15.36 -4.06
C THR A 411 -19.50 -16.69 -3.36
N LEU A 412 -18.82 -16.66 -2.22
CA LEU A 412 -18.50 -17.82 -1.42
C LEU A 412 -19.55 -18.02 -0.33
N THR A 413 -20.02 -19.25 -0.21
CA THR A 413 -20.75 -19.71 0.97
C THR A 413 -19.76 -20.37 1.93
N VAL A 414 -19.68 -19.85 3.14
CA VAL A 414 -18.80 -20.33 4.22
C VAL A 414 -19.61 -21.16 5.19
N LYS A 415 -19.25 -22.44 5.36
CA LYS A 415 -19.89 -23.36 6.31
C LYS A 415 -18.84 -24.23 6.99
N LYS A 416 -19.23 -24.87 8.11
CA LYS A 416 -18.44 -25.95 8.69
C LYS A 416 -18.72 -27.27 7.98
N SER A 417 -17.66 -28.04 7.76
CA SER A 417 -17.73 -29.45 7.40
C SER A 417 -16.87 -30.22 8.40
N GLY A 418 -17.49 -30.95 9.33
CA GLY A 418 -16.79 -31.50 10.49
C GLY A 418 -16.08 -30.39 11.30
N ASN A 419 -14.77 -30.54 11.48
CA ASN A 419 -13.92 -29.57 12.21
C ASN A 419 -13.29 -28.51 11.29
N THR A 420 -13.51 -28.58 9.97
CA THR A 420 -12.91 -27.64 9.00
C THR A 420 -13.93 -26.63 8.49
N LEU A 421 -13.43 -25.45 8.11
CA LEU A 421 -14.21 -24.48 7.35
C LEU A 421 -14.08 -24.77 5.86
N GLN A 422 -15.21 -24.75 5.17
CA GLN A 422 -15.31 -24.79 3.71
C GLN A 422 -15.83 -23.44 3.21
N MET A 423 -15.27 -22.94 2.12
CA MET A 423 -15.75 -21.76 1.40
C MET A 423 -15.96 -22.14 -0.06
N ILE A 424 -17.21 -22.20 -0.50
CA ILE A 424 -17.57 -22.72 -1.82
C ILE A 424 -18.28 -21.63 -2.62
N GLY A 425 -17.69 -21.28 -3.76
CA GLY A 425 -18.28 -20.46 -4.80
C GLY A 425 -18.27 -21.17 -6.16
N LYS A 426 -18.62 -20.44 -7.20
CA LYS A 426 -18.69 -20.98 -8.56
C LYS A 426 -17.30 -21.19 -9.17
N LYS A 427 -16.37 -20.28 -8.89
CA LYS A 427 -15.00 -20.27 -9.42
C LYS A 427 -13.98 -20.68 -8.37
N VAL A 428 -14.23 -20.31 -7.11
CA VAL A 428 -13.31 -20.53 -6.01
C VAL A 428 -13.91 -21.55 -5.06
N GLN A 429 -13.18 -22.65 -4.90
CA GLN A 429 -13.47 -23.65 -3.89
C GLN A 429 -12.30 -23.73 -2.92
N ILE A 430 -12.59 -23.57 -1.63
CA ILE A 430 -11.70 -23.77 -0.51
C ILE A 430 -12.36 -24.87 0.32
N ALA A 431 -12.11 -26.12 -0.04
CA ALA A 431 -12.62 -27.28 0.66
C ALA A 431 -11.48 -28.25 0.94
N LYS A 432 -11.45 -28.74 2.17
CA LYS A 432 -10.93 -30.06 2.55
C LYS A 432 -11.84 -30.55 3.65
#